data_AF-E1IFW9-F1
#
_entry.id   AF-E1IFW9-F1
#
_cell.length_a   1.000
_cell.length_b   1.000
_cell.length_c   1.000
_cell.angle_alpha   90.00
_cell.angle_beta   90.00
_cell.angle_gamma   90.00
#
_symmetry.space_group_name_H-M   'P 1'
#
loop_
_entity.id
_entity.type
_entity.pdbx_description
1 polymer ?
#
loop_
_entity_poly.entity_id
_entity_poly.type
_entity_poly.pdbx_seq_one_letter_code
_entity_poly.pdbx_strand_id
1 'polypeptide(L)'
;MANPTPDTHSVSRTFRAAIRLGEDFVTLEETITLPIDASDEVVQQAVDLGWRIYTAQREAVTQQVATIREAQGHPGAMSIRDPDAPASEKQRNYIAALQEDLSWNNEQLSTYADEQQVDLVTMTKGQASTFIDSLKKVAEERQRYSVEQNRPRSDQPASDKQLSALARLAHLRGIDLDAETTQRFGVLSSVLTDEQARILLSEWQAKRK
;
A
#
# COMPACT_ATOMS: atom_id res chain seq x y z
N MET A 1 57.54 26.31 -0.71
CA MET A 1 56.90 25.21 0.04
C MET A 1 55.45 25.59 0.24
N ALA A 2 54.53 24.79 -0.30
CA ALA A 2 53.09 25.01 -0.21
C ALA A 2 52.58 24.52 1.15
N ASN A 3 51.79 25.34 1.85
CA ASN A 3 50.94 24.83 2.92
C ASN A 3 49.64 24.32 2.27
N PRO A 4 49.31 23.03 2.36
CA PRO A 4 47.99 22.57 1.96
C PRO A 4 46.96 23.14 2.95
N THR A 5 46.00 23.90 2.44
CA THR A 5 44.75 24.18 3.16
C THR A 5 44.12 22.84 3.52
N PRO A 6 43.84 22.54 4.80
CA PRO A 6 43.11 21.32 5.12
C PRO A 6 41.74 21.40 4.45
N ASP A 7 41.38 20.36 3.69
CA ASP A 7 40.01 20.17 3.23
C ASP A 7 39.12 20.07 4.47
N THR A 8 38.47 21.18 4.82
CA THR A 8 37.50 21.22 5.91
C THR A 8 36.27 20.45 5.44
N HIS A 9 36.31 19.13 5.58
CA HIS A 9 35.18 18.29 5.25
C HIS A 9 33.99 18.70 6.14
N SER A 10 32.91 19.13 5.50
CA SER A 10 31.67 19.49 6.19
C SER A 10 30.49 18.73 5.60
N VAL A 11 29.55 18.36 6.46
CA VAL A 11 28.29 17.73 6.09
C VAL A 11 27.19 18.78 6.18
N SER A 12 26.53 19.04 5.05
CA SER A 12 25.35 19.91 5.00
C SER A 12 24.08 19.08 4.89
N ARG A 13 23.07 19.41 5.69
CA ARG A 13 21.73 18.83 5.61
C ARG A 13 20.68 19.92 5.60
N THR A 14 19.88 19.93 4.55
CA THR A 14 18.72 20.82 4.42
C THR A 14 17.47 20.12 4.90
N PHE A 15 16.77 20.76 5.81
CA PHE A 15 15.48 20.34 6.34
C PHE A 15 14.40 21.26 5.79
N ARG A 16 13.35 20.66 5.19
CA ARG A 16 12.20 21.39 4.65
C ARG A 16 10.93 20.88 5.30
N ALA A 17 10.06 21.79 5.70
CA ALA A 17 8.72 21.49 6.19
C ALA A 17 7.72 22.44 5.53
N ALA A 18 6.72 21.88 4.86
CA ALA A 18 5.54 22.62 4.45
C ALA A 18 4.51 22.55 5.58
N ILE A 19 4.11 23.71 6.10
CA ILE A 19 3.16 23.87 7.19
C ILE A 19 1.92 24.53 6.60
N ARG A 20 0.77 23.91 6.83
CA ARG A 20 -0.52 24.51 6.50
C ARG A 20 -1.02 25.29 7.72
N LEU A 21 -1.34 26.57 7.54
CA LEU A 21 -1.88 27.44 8.58
C LEU A 21 -3.24 27.96 8.09
N GLY A 22 -4.31 27.27 8.49
CA GLY A 22 -5.65 27.54 7.97
C GLY A 22 -5.77 27.26 6.47
N GLU A 23 -5.99 28.32 5.68
CA GLU A 23 -6.07 28.25 4.21
C GLU A 23 -4.73 28.48 3.50
N ASP A 24 -3.72 28.98 4.21
CA ASP A 24 -2.40 29.30 3.66
C ASP A 24 -1.37 28.18 3.88
N PHE A 25 -0.33 28.17 3.04
CA PHE A 25 0.83 27.29 3.18
C PHE A 25 2.10 28.11 3.38
N VAL A 26 2.86 27.75 4.42
CA VAL A 26 4.18 28.32 4.71
C VAL A 26 5.22 27.21 4.63
N THR A 27 6.31 27.44 3.91
CA THR A 27 7.44 26.50 3.89
C THR A 27 8.55 27.01 4.80
N LEU A 28 8.93 26.20 5.79
CA LEU A 28 10.16 26.38 6.55
C LEU A 28 11.27 25.58 5.89
N GLU A 29 12.35 26.26 5.50
CA GLU A 29 13.55 25.66 4.96
C GLU A 29 14.75 26.12 5.78
N GLU A 30 15.49 25.17 6.35
CA GLU A 30 16.66 25.47 7.17
C GLU A 30 17.78 24.49 6.83
N THR A 31 18.98 25.02 6.56
CA THR A 31 20.15 24.22 6.19
C THR A 31 21.18 24.29 7.29
N ILE A 32 21.60 23.12 7.79
CA ILE A 32 22.64 22.99 8.79
C ILE A 32 23.89 22.50 8.09
N THR A 33 25.02 23.18 8.30
CA THR A 33 26.33 22.71 7.84
C THR A 33 27.21 22.48 9.06
N LEU A 34 27.63 21.24 9.25
CA LEU A 34 28.48 20.83 10.36
C LEU A 34 29.85 20.39 9.83
N PRO A 35 30.96 20.88 10.39
CA PRO A 35 32.26 20.28 10.12
C PRO A 35 32.33 18.87 10.72
N ILE A 36 33.15 17.98 10.17
CA ILE A 36 33.25 16.58 10.65
C ILE A 36 33.78 16.46 12.09
N ASP A 37 34.44 17.49 12.59
CA ASP A 37 34.98 17.62 13.95
C ASP A 37 34.11 18.55 14.82
N ALA A 38 32.85 18.78 14.43
CA ALA A 38 31.90 19.59 15.19
C ALA A 38 31.84 19.13 16.65
N SER A 39 31.93 20.09 17.57
CA SER A 39 31.79 19.80 19.00
C SER A 39 30.36 19.36 19.34
N ASP A 40 30.24 18.65 20.46
CA ASP A 40 28.94 18.15 20.95
C ASP A 40 27.90 19.27 21.10
N GLU A 41 28.32 20.50 21.43
CA GLU A 41 27.43 21.66 21.52
C GLU A 41 26.80 22.04 20.17
N VAL A 42 27.59 22.01 19.10
CA VAL A 42 27.11 22.34 17.74
C VAL A 42 26.22 21.21 17.21
N VAL A 43 26.57 19.95 17.52
CA VAL A 43 25.73 18.79 17.22
C VAL A 43 24.39 18.89 17.95
N GLN A 44 24.39 19.28 19.22
CA GLN A 44 23.17 19.44 20.01
C GLN A 44 22.25 20.51 19.42
N GLN A 45 22.79 21.67 19.01
CA GLN A 45 22.00 22.71 18.34
C GLN A 45 21.34 22.20 17.06
N ALA A 46 22.04 21.36 16.29
CA ALA A 46 21.49 20.76 15.08
C ALA A 46 20.35 19.76 15.36
N VAL A 47 20.49 18.99 16.43
CA VAL A 47 19.46 18.06 16.91
C VAL A 47 18.23 18.81 17.40
N ASP A 48 18.41 19.88 18.18
CA ASP A 48 17.33 20.72 18.70
C ASP A 48 16.54 21.36 17.56
N LEU A 49 17.23 21.82 16.51
CA LEU A 49 16.60 22.33 15.30
C LEU A 49 15.78 21.26 14.58
N GLY A 50 16.33 20.05 14.43
CA GLY A 50 15.60 18.91 13.88
C GLY A 50 14.31 18.60 14.65
N TRP A 51 14.37 18.62 15.98
CA TRP A 51 13.21 18.44 16.86
C TRP A 51 12.16 19.54 16.70
N ARG A 52 12.58 20.79 16.51
CA ARG A 52 11.68 21.92 16.24
C ARG A 52 10.90 21.73 14.94
N ILE A 53 11.60 21.38 13.85
CA ILE A 53 10.98 21.14 12.54
C ILE A 53 10.04 19.93 12.60
N TYR A 54 10.46 18.84 13.25
CA TYR A 54 9.61 17.67 13.45
C TYR A 54 8.32 18.00 14.23
N THR A 55 8.43 18.79 15.29
CA THR A 55 7.27 19.19 16.10
C THR A 55 6.28 20.00 15.27
N ALA A 56 6.78 20.94 14.46
CA ALA A 56 5.95 21.74 13.56
C ALA A 56 5.25 20.87 12.49
N GLN A 57 5.93 19.88 11.92
CA GLN A 57 5.31 18.92 10.99
C GLN A 57 4.22 18.08 11.66
N ARG A 58 4.48 17.58 12.87
CA ARG A 58 3.50 16.78 13.62
C ARG A 58 2.24 17.58 13.93
N GLU A 59 2.39 18.85 14.31
CA GLU A 59 1.26 19.74 14.57
C GLU A 59 0.45 20.02 13.30
N ALA A 60 1.11 20.28 12.18
CA ALA A 60 0.45 20.48 10.88
C ALA A 60 -0.35 19.24 10.45
N VAL A 61 0.20 18.03 10.61
CA VAL A 61 -0.53 16.78 10.34
C VAL A 61 -1.73 16.63 11.27
N THR A 62 -1.59 16.98 12.54
CA THR A 62 -2.70 16.91 13.52
C THR A 62 -3.84 17.84 13.11
N GLN A 63 -3.53 19.08 12.70
CA GLN A 63 -4.51 20.03 12.21
C GLN A 63 -5.16 19.53 10.90
N GLN A 64 -4.38 18.97 9.98
CA GLN A 64 -4.93 18.39 8.75
C GLN A 64 -5.90 17.24 9.02
N VAL A 65 -5.58 16.36 9.97
CA VAL A 65 -6.48 15.28 10.40
C VAL A 65 -7.75 15.86 11.04
N ALA A 66 -7.64 16.91 11.87
CA ALA A 66 -8.79 17.59 12.45
C ALA A 66 -9.69 18.22 11.36
N THR A 67 -9.10 18.94 10.41
CA THR A 67 -9.82 19.53 9.28
C THR A 67 -10.48 18.45 8.41
N ILE A 68 -9.82 17.33 8.15
CA ILE A 68 -10.44 16.21 7.40
C ILE A 68 -11.62 15.63 8.19
N ARG A 69 -11.48 15.46 9.51
CA ARG A 69 -12.59 14.98 10.36
C ARG A 69 -13.77 15.94 10.42
N GLU A 70 -13.51 17.25 10.44
CA GLU A 70 -14.56 18.27 10.39
C GLU A 70 -15.21 18.34 8.99
N ALA A 71 -14.40 18.33 7.93
CA ALA A 71 -14.87 18.44 6.54
C ALA A 71 -15.59 17.19 6.04
N GLN A 72 -15.19 16.00 6.50
CA GLN A 72 -15.93 14.77 6.23
C GLN A 72 -17.22 14.68 7.03
N GLY A 73 -17.42 15.59 7.99
CA GLY A 73 -18.36 15.38 9.09
C GLY A 73 -17.99 14.12 9.86
N HIS A 74 -18.55 13.96 11.06
CA HIS A 74 -18.71 12.59 11.53
C HIS A 74 -19.50 11.86 10.43
N PRO A 75 -19.16 10.63 10.01
CA PRO A 75 -20.14 9.83 9.30
C PRO A 75 -21.35 9.83 10.23
N GLY A 76 -22.37 10.61 9.87
CA GLY A 76 -23.55 10.70 10.70
C GLY A 76 -23.94 9.27 10.91
N ALA A 77 -24.04 8.83 12.17
CA ALA A 77 -24.67 7.56 12.46
C ALA A 77 -25.91 7.59 11.60
N MET A 78 -26.01 6.66 10.63
CA MET A 78 -27.17 6.55 9.77
C MET A 78 -28.30 6.27 10.73
N SER A 79 -28.93 7.32 11.24
CA SER A 79 -30.11 7.23 12.04
C SER A 79 -31.15 6.83 11.02
N ILE A 80 -31.32 5.52 10.88
CA ILE A 80 -32.37 4.93 10.09
C ILE A 80 -33.63 5.55 10.66
N ARG A 81 -34.15 6.54 9.93
CA ARG A 81 -35.34 7.27 10.32
C ARG A 81 -36.47 6.24 10.24
N ASP A 82 -36.83 5.72 11.41
CA ASP A 82 -37.78 4.63 11.62
C ASP A 82 -37.27 3.27 11.09
N PRO A 83 -36.56 2.47 11.93
CA PRO A 83 -35.98 1.19 11.53
C PRO A 83 -37.03 0.10 11.29
N ASP A 84 -38.25 0.26 11.82
CA ASP A 84 -39.36 -0.67 11.68
C ASP A 84 -40.22 -0.39 10.43
N ALA A 85 -39.97 0.74 9.75
CA ALA A 85 -40.62 1.03 8.49
C ALA A 85 -40.22 0.01 7.40
N PRO A 86 -41.07 -0.26 6.40
CA PRO A 86 -40.73 -1.13 5.28
C PRO A 86 -39.47 -0.66 4.55
N ALA A 87 -38.67 -1.60 4.06
CA ALA A 87 -37.46 -1.30 3.32
C ALA A 87 -37.71 -0.34 2.15
N SER A 88 -36.78 0.60 1.96
CA SER A 88 -36.85 1.58 0.87
C SER A 88 -36.55 0.92 -0.47
N GLU A 89 -37.14 1.46 -1.54
CA GLU A 89 -36.81 1.09 -2.93
C GLU A 89 -35.30 1.22 -3.21
N LYS A 90 -34.64 2.23 -2.62
CA LYS A 90 -33.19 2.39 -2.74
C LYS A 90 -32.42 1.20 -2.14
N GLN A 91 -32.89 0.67 -1.02
CA GLN A 91 -32.26 -0.48 -0.36
C GLN A 91 -32.47 -1.76 -1.19
N ARG A 92 -33.68 -1.97 -1.73
CA ARG A 92 -33.96 -3.09 -2.64
C ARG A 92 -33.09 -3.05 -3.90
N ASN A 93 -33.00 -1.89 -4.55
CA ASN A 93 -32.15 -1.71 -5.73
C ASN A 93 -30.66 -1.92 -5.41
N TYR A 94 -30.23 -1.54 -4.20
CA TYR A 94 -28.86 -1.76 -3.77
C TYR A 94 -28.56 -3.23 -3.51
N ILE A 95 -29.50 -3.99 -2.93
CA ILE A 95 -29.39 -5.45 -2.79
C ILE A 95 -29.28 -6.11 -4.17
N ALA A 96 -30.08 -5.68 -5.15
CA ALA A 96 -30.01 -6.19 -6.52
C ALA A 96 -28.65 -5.90 -7.18
N ALA A 97 -28.10 -4.69 -6.99
CA ALA A 97 -26.76 -4.36 -7.49
C ALA A 97 -25.65 -5.21 -6.82
N LEU A 98 -25.75 -5.46 -5.52
CA LEU A 98 -24.82 -6.35 -4.81
C LEU A 98 -24.94 -7.80 -5.26
N GLN A 99 -26.16 -8.27 -5.56
CA GLN A 99 -26.39 -9.58 -6.12
C GLN A 99 -25.67 -9.75 -7.47
N GLU A 100 -25.74 -8.74 -8.34
CA GLU A 100 -25.03 -8.73 -9.63
C GLU A 100 -23.51 -8.74 -9.44
N ASP A 101 -22.97 -7.91 -8.56
CA ASP A 101 -21.52 -7.84 -8.25
C ASP A 101 -20.99 -9.17 -7.70
N LEU A 102 -21.76 -9.82 -6.82
CA LEU A 102 -21.44 -11.14 -6.28
C LEU A 102 -21.63 -12.28 -7.29
N SER A 103 -22.24 -11.98 -8.45
CA SER A 103 -22.70 -12.96 -9.44
C SER A 103 -23.61 -14.04 -8.81
N TRP A 104 -24.45 -13.64 -7.87
CA TRP A 104 -25.38 -14.53 -7.18
C TRP A 104 -26.68 -14.67 -7.95
N ASN A 105 -27.20 -15.90 -8.02
CA ASN A 105 -28.55 -16.12 -8.53
C ASN A 105 -29.60 -15.84 -7.43
N ASN A 106 -30.87 -15.77 -7.83
CA ASN A 106 -31.97 -15.47 -6.88
C ASN A 106 -32.09 -16.52 -5.76
N GLU A 107 -31.76 -17.78 -6.04
CA GLU A 107 -31.83 -18.88 -5.07
C GLU A 107 -30.75 -18.74 -3.98
N GLN A 108 -29.53 -18.37 -4.38
CA GLN A 108 -28.41 -18.08 -3.47
C GLN A 108 -28.70 -16.86 -2.60
N LEU A 109 -29.24 -15.80 -3.18
CA LEU A 109 -29.64 -14.61 -2.42
C LEU A 109 -30.76 -14.94 -1.42
N SER A 110 -31.77 -15.71 -1.84
CA SER A 110 -32.87 -16.14 -0.96
C SER A 110 -32.38 -17.03 0.17
N THR A 111 -31.52 -18.01 -0.13
CA THR A 111 -30.94 -18.90 0.89
C THR A 111 -30.13 -18.10 1.91
N TYR A 112 -29.33 -17.14 1.45
CA TYR A 112 -28.56 -16.27 2.34
C TYR A 112 -29.46 -15.34 3.18
N ALA A 113 -30.57 -14.87 2.62
CA ALA A 113 -31.56 -14.10 3.37
C ALA A 113 -32.25 -14.96 4.44
N ASP A 114 -32.61 -16.20 4.11
CA ASP A 114 -33.21 -17.17 5.04
C ASP A 114 -32.25 -17.51 6.20
N GLU A 115 -30.96 -17.70 5.91
CA GLU A 115 -29.92 -17.90 6.93
C GLU A 115 -29.80 -16.72 7.90
N GLN A 116 -30.01 -15.49 7.41
CA GLN A 116 -30.02 -14.27 8.22
C GLN A 116 -31.41 -13.96 8.83
N GLN A 117 -32.39 -14.84 8.62
CA GLN A 117 -33.79 -14.67 9.04
C GLN A 117 -34.43 -13.37 8.51
N VAL A 118 -34.07 -12.98 7.29
CA VAL A 118 -34.59 -11.79 6.60
C VAL A 118 -35.49 -12.20 5.44
N ASP A 119 -36.75 -11.79 5.46
CA ASP A 119 -37.64 -11.92 4.30
C ASP A 119 -37.37 -10.77 3.32
N LEU A 120 -36.92 -11.09 2.10
CA LEU A 120 -36.57 -10.11 1.08
C LEU A 120 -37.73 -9.20 0.65
N VAL A 121 -38.98 -9.65 0.83
CA VAL A 121 -40.18 -8.92 0.41
C VAL A 121 -40.71 -8.03 1.53
N THR A 122 -40.67 -8.50 2.78
CA THR A 122 -41.28 -7.81 3.93
C THR A 122 -40.28 -7.18 4.90
N MET A 123 -38.98 -7.22 4.59
CA MET A 123 -37.94 -6.65 5.44
C MET A 123 -38.17 -5.17 5.77
N THR A 124 -37.81 -4.80 6.99
CA THR A 124 -37.78 -3.41 7.44
C THR A 124 -36.50 -2.70 6.96
N LYS A 125 -36.45 -1.37 7.04
CA LYS A 125 -35.23 -0.61 6.70
C LYS A 125 -34.04 -1.01 7.58
N GLY A 126 -34.30 -1.34 8.85
CA GLY A 126 -33.29 -1.85 9.77
C GLY A 126 -32.73 -3.17 9.27
N GLN A 127 -33.61 -4.13 8.99
CA GLN A 127 -33.22 -5.45 8.47
C GLN A 127 -32.50 -5.35 7.12
N ALA A 128 -32.99 -4.52 6.20
CA ALA A 128 -32.39 -4.27 4.90
C ALA A 128 -30.96 -3.70 5.02
N SER A 129 -30.73 -2.78 5.96
CA SER A 129 -29.41 -2.17 6.16
C SER A 129 -28.41 -3.20 6.69
N THR A 130 -28.81 -3.96 7.71
CA THR A 130 -27.99 -5.04 8.26
C THR A 130 -27.67 -6.12 7.22
N PHE A 131 -28.66 -6.47 6.38
CA PHE A 131 -28.48 -7.43 5.29
C PHE A 131 -27.56 -6.90 4.17
N ILE A 132 -27.66 -5.62 3.84
CA ILE A 132 -26.74 -4.97 2.90
C ILE A 132 -25.31 -5.00 3.43
N ASP A 133 -25.12 -4.73 4.72
CA ASP A 133 -23.78 -4.73 5.31
C ASP A 133 -23.17 -6.13 5.38
N SER A 134 -23.99 -7.18 5.60
CA SER A 134 -23.50 -8.56 5.52
C SER A 134 -23.12 -8.94 4.08
N LEU A 135 -23.92 -8.57 3.07
CA LEU A 135 -23.59 -8.80 1.65
C LEU A 135 -22.30 -8.11 1.23
N LYS A 136 -22.09 -6.85 1.64
CA LYS A 136 -20.83 -6.12 1.38
C LYS A 136 -19.63 -6.86 1.97
N LYS A 137 -19.75 -7.36 3.20
CA LYS A 137 -18.67 -8.10 3.85
C LYS A 137 -18.29 -9.35 3.04
N VAL A 138 -19.27 -10.08 2.52
CA VAL A 138 -19.02 -11.24 1.65
C VAL A 138 -18.34 -10.84 0.35
N ALA A 139 -18.74 -9.72 -0.25
CA ALA A 139 -18.10 -9.18 -1.46
C ALA A 139 -16.63 -8.81 -1.20
N GLU A 140 -16.35 -8.12 -0.10
CA GLU A 140 -14.99 -7.76 0.31
C GLU A 140 -14.12 -8.99 0.59
N GLU A 141 -14.65 -10.01 1.26
CA GLU A 141 -13.92 -11.25 1.53
C GLU A 141 -13.54 -11.97 0.23
N ARG A 142 -14.47 -12.09 -0.73
CA ARG A 142 -14.18 -12.68 -2.04
C ARG A 142 -13.10 -11.90 -2.79
N GLN A 143 -13.16 -10.57 -2.77
CA GLN A 143 -12.13 -9.74 -3.39
C GLN A 143 -10.76 -9.96 -2.73
N ARG A 144 -10.71 -10.05 -1.39
CA ARG A 144 -9.45 -10.34 -0.67
C ARG A 144 -8.89 -11.71 -1.03
N TYR A 145 -9.71 -12.76 -1.10
CA TYR A 145 -9.26 -14.09 -1.52
C TYR A 145 -8.81 -14.12 -2.99
N SER A 146 -9.50 -13.41 -3.88
CA SER A 146 -9.10 -13.31 -5.29
C SER A 146 -7.75 -12.59 -5.45
N VAL A 147 -7.53 -11.51 -4.71
CA VAL A 147 -6.27 -10.76 -4.72
C VAL A 147 -5.13 -11.59 -4.11
N GLU A 148 -5.38 -12.32 -3.03
CA GLU A 148 -4.37 -13.19 -2.41
C GLU A 148 -4.04 -14.42 -3.29
N GLN A 149 -5.03 -14.95 -4.02
CA GLN A 149 -4.82 -16.07 -4.95
C GLN A 149 -4.09 -15.64 -6.23
N ASN A 150 -4.23 -14.37 -6.64
CA ASN A 150 -3.52 -13.79 -7.78
C ASN A 150 -2.16 -13.14 -7.43
N ARG A 151 -1.73 -13.19 -6.15
CA ARG A 151 -0.34 -12.87 -5.83
C ARG A 151 0.56 -13.98 -6.41
N PRO A 152 1.55 -13.64 -7.26
CA PRO A 152 2.53 -14.63 -7.71
C PRO A 152 3.22 -15.19 -6.47
N ARG A 153 3.06 -16.49 -6.22
CA ARG A 153 3.75 -17.18 -5.12
C ARG A 153 5.24 -17.19 -5.44
N SER A 154 6.01 -16.39 -4.71
CA SER A 154 7.47 -16.24 -4.78
C SER A 154 8.24 -17.57 -4.67
N ASP A 155 7.61 -18.58 -4.06
CA ASP A 155 8.21 -19.89 -3.77
C ASP A 155 7.91 -20.98 -4.82
N GLN A 156 7.20 -20.66 -5.91
CA GLN A 156 7.02 -21.66 -6.97
C GLN A 156 8.32 -21.88 -7.75
N PRO A 157 8.68 -23.14 -8.09
CA PRO A 157 9.82 -23.41 -8.94
C PRO A 157 9.64 -22.75 -10.32
N ALA A 158 10.74 -22.28 -10.89
CA ALA A 158 10.75 -21.64 -12.19
C ALA A 158 10.18 -22.56 -13.27
N SER A 159 9.37 -21.99 -14.16
CA SER A 159 8.81 -22.76 -15.28
C SER A 159 9.91 -23.19 -16.26
N ASP A 160 9.72 -24.35 -16.92
CA ASP A 160 10.65 -24.87 -17.93
C ASP A 160 10.95 -23.86 -19.05
N LYS A 161 9.96 -23.01 -19.38
CA LYS A 161 10.12 -21.94 -20.37
C LYS A 161 11.11 -20.86 -19.91
N GLN A 162 11.08 -20.50 -18.62
CA GLN A 162 12.01 -19.53 -18.04
C GLN A 162 13.41 -20.11 -17.93
N LEU A 163 13.55 -21.35 -17.47
CA LEU A 163 14.83 -22.06 -17.41
C LEU A 163 15.46 -22.18 -18.81
N SER A 164 14.66 -22.56 -19.82
CA SER A 164 15.12 -22.61 -21.21
C SER A 164 15.51 -21.23 -21.76
N ALA A 165 14.81 -20.17 -21.37
CA ALA A 165 15.16 -18.81 -21.78
C ALA A 165 16.45 -18.32 -21.12
N LEU A 166 16.66 -18.64 -19.84
CA LEU A 166 17.90 -18.36 -19.11
C LEU A 166 19.08 -19.11 -19.71
N ALA A 167 18.94 -20.41 -19.99
CA ALA A 167 19.98 -21.21 -20.63
C ALA A 167 20.41 -20.64 -21.99
N ARG A 168 19.44 -20.19 -22.81
CA ARG A 168 19.74 -19.53 -24.08
C ARG A 168 20.48 -18.20 -23.90
N LEU A 169 20.07 -17.37 -22.95
CA LEU A 169 20.73 -16.09 -22.68
C LEU A 169 22.13 -16.27 -22.08
N ALA A 170 22.31 -17.26 -21.20
CA ALA A 170 23.60 -17.63 -20.62
C ALA A 170 24.58 -18.07 -21.73
N HIS A 171 24.13 -18.97 -22.62
CA HIS A 171 24.93 -19.42 -23.76
C HIS A 171 25.31 -18.27 -24.70
N LEU A 172 24.37 -17.36 -25.00
CA LEU A 172 24.65 -16.19 -25.86
C LEU A 172 25.68 -15.22 -25.25
N ARG A 173 25.82 -15.21 -23.92
CA ARG A 173 26.72 -14.31 -23.19
C ARG A 173 28.00 -14.98 -22.71
N GLY A 174 28.15 -16.28 -22.90
CA GLY A 174 29.26 -17.05 -22.34
C GLY A 174 29.27 -17.05 -20.80
N ILE A 175 28.10 -16.92 -20.17
CA ILE A 175 27.96 -16.98 -18.71
C ILE A 175 27.61 -18.42 -18.34
N ASP A 176 28.27 -18.97 -17.32
CA ASP A 176 27.87 -20.23 -16.72
C ASP A 176 26.65 -19.99 -15.82
N LEU A 177 25.50 -20.51 -16.25
CA LEU A 177 24.22 -20.31 -15.58
C LEU A 177 24.23 -20.87 -14.16
N ASP A 178 24.81 -22.05 -13.94
CA ASP A 178 24.85 -22.67 -12.60
C ASP A 178 25.82 -21.93 -11.68
N ALA A 179 26.94 -21.44 -12.19
CA ALA A 179 27.87 -20.64 -11.41
C ALA A 179 27.23 -19.31 -10.95
N GLU A 180 26.52 -18.62 -11.85
CA GLU A 180 25.88 -17.34 -11.55
C GLU A 180 24.69 -17.50 -10.58
N THR A 181 23.87 -18.55 -10.74
CA THR A 181 22.74 -18.80 -9.83
C THR A 181 23.23 -19.22 -8.44
N THR A 182 24.30 -20.03 -8.39
CA THR A 182 24.91 -20.42 -7.12
C THR A 182 25.55 -19.22 -6.43
N GLN A 183 26.23 -18.35 -7.17
CA GLN A 183 26.83 -17.13 -6.63
C GLN A 183 25.79 -16.15 -6.07
N ARG A 184 24.66 -15.97 -6.76
CA ARG A 184 23.65 -14.95 -6.37
C ARG A 184 22.61 -15.44 -5.38
N PHE A 185 22.14 -16.67 -5.55
CA PHE A 185 21.00 -17.21 -4.83
C PHE A 185 21.36 -18.44 -3.98
N GLY A 186 22.61 -18.92 -4.05
CA GLY A 186 23.05 -20.11 -3.32
C GLY A 186 22.41 -21.41 -3.81
N VAL A 187 21.79 -21.40 -4.99
CA VAL A 187 21.06 -22.54 -5.56
C VAL A 187 21.48 -22.82 -7.00
N LEU A 188 21.36 -24.09 -7.40
CA LEU A 188 21.56 -24.51 -8.78
C LEU A 188 20.43 -23.99 -9.68
N SER A 189 20.71 -23.87 -10.98
CA SER A 189 19.73 -23.36 -11.94
C SER A 189 18.44 -24.19 -12.00
N SER A 190 18.51 -25.48 -11.69
CA SER A 190 17.38 -26.40 -11.64
C SER A 190 16.41 -26.18 -10.47
N VAL A 191 16.81 -25.40 -9.45
CA VAL A 191 16.03 -25.15 -8.22
C VAL A 191 15.64 -23.67 -8.10
N LEU A 192 15.83 -22.89 -9.16
CA LEU A 192 15.39 -21.49 -9.17
C LEU A 192 13.89 -21.37 -8.95
N THR A 193 13.47 -20.35 -8.22
CA THR A 193 12.05 -19.97 -8.15
C THR A 193 11.65 -19.11 -9.36
N ASP A 194 10.34 -19.03 -9.64
CA ASP A 194 9.78 -18.20 -10.70
C ASP A 194 10.22 -16.75 -10.58
N GLU A 195 10.27 -16.23 -9.34
CA GLU A 195 10.73 -14.88 -9.05
C GLU A 195 12.23 -14.70 -9.35
N GLN A 196 13.09 -15.60 -8.86
CA GLN A 196 14.53 -15.56 -9.13
C GLN A 196 14.82 -15.65 -10.63
N ALA A 197 14.11 -16.52 -11.34
CA ALA A 197 14.24 -16.66 -12.78
C ALA A 197 13.77 -15.40 -13.53
N ARG A 198 12.67 -14.76 -13.09
CA ARG A 198 12.19 -13.49 -13.66
C ARG A 198 13.16 -12.35 -13.44
N ILE A 199 13.74 -12.23 -12.24
CA ILE A 199 14.75 -11.21 -11.93
C ILE A 199 15.92 -11.35 -12.91
N LEU A 200 16.50 -12.56 -13.01
CA LEU A 200 17.61 -12.83 -13.94
C LEU A 200 17.24 -12.54 -15.40
N LEU A 201 16.06 -12.99 -15.86
CA LEU A 201 15.59 -12.73 -17.22
C LEU A 201 15.45 -11.23 -17.49
N SER A 202 14.86 -10.48 -16.56
CA SER A 202 14.64 -9.04 -16.71
C SER A 202 15.96 -8.27 -16.77
N GLU A 203 16.90 -8.58 -15.88
CA GLU A 203 18.22 -7.95 -15.87
C GLU A 203 19.04 -8.28 -17.11
N TRP A 204 18.99 -9.53 -17.55
CA TRP A 204 19.76 -9.97 -18.70
C TRP A 204 19.16 -9.43 -20.00
N GLN A 205 17.84 -9.31 -20.09
CA GLN A 205 17.18 -8.64 -21.21
C GLN A 205 17.37 -7.12 -21.19
N ALA A 206 17.38 -6.47 -20.02
CA ALA A 206 17.58 -5.03 -19.90
C ALA A 206 18.99 -4.60 -20.30
N LYS A 207 20.02 -5.37 -19.92
CA LYS A 207 21.43 -5.16 -20.33
C LYS A 207 21.72 -5.51 -21.80
N ARG A 208 20.68 -5.69 -22.63
CA ARG A 208 20.79 -5.96 -24.08
C ARG A 208 20.68 -4.68 -24.92
N LYS A 209 20.35 -3.54 -24.30
CA LYS A 209 20.56 -2.19 -24.86
C LYS A 209 21.90 -1.66 -24.40
#